data_AF-A0A358L675-F1
#
_entry.id   AF-A0A358L675-F1
#
_cell.length_a   1.000
_cell.length_b   1.000
_cell.length_c   1.000
_cell.angle_alpha   90.00
_cell.angle_beta   90.00
_cell.angle_gamma   90.00
#
_symmetry.space_group_name_H-M   'P 1'
#
loop_
_entity.id
_entity.type
_entity.pdbx_description
1 polymer ?
#
loop_
_entity_poly.entity_id
_entity_poly.type
_entity_poly.pdbx_seq_one_letter_code
_entity_poly.pdbx_strand_id
1 'polypeptide(L)'
;MKKLLQKAVALWRTLSPISYTYPAQDRVLDTRRLHLVGSIHMGTQNMMPLPAVLQEKLARADALIVEADITSGASPFSESEICPPLAERLSEGELQELQRYCREVAIEAEMIDRLPAWQIALMLQAQQAQRLGLRTDYGIDFQLLRAARAQGKKII
;
A
#
# COMPACT_ATOMS: atom_id res chain seq x y z
N MET A 1 -40.96 0.58 -18.65
CA MET A 1 -39.77 0.20 -19.45
C MET A 1 -38.46 0.79 -18.89
N LYS A 2 -38.29 2.12 -18.75
CA LYS A 2 -37.06 2.74 -18.20
C LYS A 2 -36.58 2.18 -16.83
N LYS A 3 -37.50 1.98 -15.86
CA LYS A 3 -37.17 1.44 -14.53
C LYS A 3 -36.67 -0.02 -14.56
N LEU A 4 -37.18 -0.83 -15.48
CA LEU A 4 -36.73 -2.22 -15.66
C LEU A 4 -35.34 -2.25 -16.29
N LEU A 5 -35.08 -1.38 -17.27
CA LEU A 5 -33.77 -1.20 -17.89
C LEU A 5 -32.72 -0.75 -16.87
N GLN A 6 -33.07 0.21 -16.00
CA GLN A 6 -32.19 0.69 -14.93
C GLN A 6 -31.86 -0.40 -13.91
N LYS A 7 -32.85 -1.22 -13.52
CA LYS A 7 -32.64 -2.37 -12.63
C LYS A 7 -31.77 -3.44 -13.28
N ALA A 8 -31.97 -3.72 -14.57
CA ALA A 8 -31.14 -4.66 -15.33
C ALA A 8 -29.69 -4.16 -15.47
N VAL A 9 -29.49 -2.86 -15.73
CA VAL A 9 -28.16 -2.23 -15.78
C VAL A 9 -27.47 -2.24 -14.42
N ALA A 10 -28.22 -1.99 -13.34
CA ALA A 10 -27.69 -2.07 -11.97
C ALA A 10 -27.27 -3.50 -11.62
N LEU A 11 -28.13 -4.48 -11.92
CA LEU A 11 -27.84 -5.91 -11.71
C LEU A 11 -26.64 -6.37 -12.56
N TRP A 12 -26.55 -5.92 -13.81
CA TRP A 12 -25.39 -6.19 -14.67
C TRP A 12 -24.14 -5.56 -14.05
N ARG A 13 -24.15 -4.29 -13.66
CA ARG A 13 -22.99 -3.63 -13.04
C ARG A 13 -22.53 -4.31 -11.75
N THR A 14 -23.45 -4.89 -10.97
CA THR A 14 -23.10 -5.67 -9.77
C THR A 14 -22.53 -7.05 -10.09
N LEU A 15 -22.85 -7.62 -11.26
CA LEU A 15 -22.41 -8.94 -11.69
C LEU A 15 -21.21 -8.89 -12.66
N SER A 16 -20.91 -7.73 -13.24
CA SER A 16 -19.73 -7.54 -14.07
C SER A 16 -18.47 -7.57 -13.20
N PRO A 17 -17.48 -8.42 -13.52
CA PRO A 17 -16.20 -8.35 -12.86
C PRO A 17 -15.56 -6.98 -13.15
N ILE A 18 -15.02 -6.34 -12.11
CA ILE A 18 -14.22 -5.13 -12.28
C ILE A 18 -13.00 -5.51 -13.11
N SER A 19 -12.92 -5.04 -14.35
CA SER A 19 -11.73 -5.18 -15.19
C SER A 19 -10.93 -3.91 -15.06
N TYR A 20 -9.78 -4.01 -14.39
CA TYR A 20 -8.81 -2.93 -14.34
C TYR A 20 -8.00 -2.93 -15.63
N THR A 21 -7.97 -1.79 -16.32
CA THR A 21 -7.06 -1.54 -17.43
C THR A 21 -5.62 -1.76 -16.98
N TYR A 22 -4.72 -2.07 -17.92
CA TYR A 22 -3.29 -2.18 -17.67
C TYR A 22 -2.76 -0.96 -16.88
N PRO A 23 -2.39 -1.11 -15.59
CA PRO A 23 -2.14 0.01 -14.68
C PRO A 23 -0.70 0.49 -14.76
N ALA A 24 -0.16 0.52 -15.97
CA ALA A 24 1.27 0.70 -16.18
C ALA A 24 1.56 1.39 -17.51
N GLN A 25 2.77 1.93 -17.56
CA GLN A 25 3.29 2.65 -18.71
C GLN A 25 4.50 1.90 -19.27
N ASP A 26 4.41 1.49 -20.53
CA ASP A 26 5.50 0.80 -21.21
C ASP A 26 6.52 1.82 -21.73
N ARG A 27 7.80 1.53 -21.50
CA ARG A 27 8.95 2.31 -21.95
C ARG A 27 9.97 1.40 -22.60
N VAL A 28 10.57 1.88 -23.67
CA VAL A 28 11.70 1.22 -24.33
C VAL A 28 12.90 2.13 -24.17
N LEU A 29 13.98 1.59 -23.60
CA LEU A 29 15.26 2.25 -23.41
C LEU A 29 16.32 1.38 -24.09
N ASP A 30 16.77 1.79 -25.27
CA ASP A 30 17.67 1.01 -26.13
C ASP A 30 17.16 -0.43 -26.33
N THR A 31 17.85 -1.42 -25.75
CA THR A 31 17.52 -2.85 -25.80
C THR A 31 16.64 -3.33 -24.64
N ARG A 32 16.30 -2.44 -23.68
CA ARG A 32 15.52 -2.76 -22.49
C ARG A 32 14.07 -2.32 -22.67
N ARG A 33 13.15 -3.16 -22.19
CA ARG A 33 11.72 -2.83 -22.08
C ARG A 33 11.35 -2.76 -20.60
N LEU A 34 10.83 -1.62 -20.18
CA LEU A 34 10.36 -1.38 -18.83
C LEU A 34 8.83 -1.28 -18.83
N HIS A 35 8.22 -1.96 -17.87
CA HIS A 35 6.81 -1.86 -17.54
C HIS A 35 6.71 -1.07 -16.23
N LEU A 36 6.46 0.24 -16.31
CA LEU A 36 6.41 1.11 -15.14
C LEU A 36 5.02 1.05 -14.51
N VAL A 37 4.91 0.38 -13.37
CA VAL A 37 3.65 0.10 -12.68
C VAL A 37 3.50 1.06 -11.51
N GLY A 38 2.36 1.74 -11.42
CA GLY A 38 2.01 2.50 -10.20
C GLY A 38 1.73 1.51 -9.07
N SER A 39 2.35 1.73 -7.90
CA SER A 39 2.22 0.83 -6.76
C SER A 39 1.76 1.55 -5.50
N ILE A 40 1.14 0.79 -4.61
CA ILE A 40 0.75 1.20 -3.26
C ILE A 40 0.98 0.02 -2.30
N HIS A 41 1.43 0.31 -1.07
CA HIS A 41 1.75 -0.70 -0.05
C HIS A 41 0.53 -1.40 0.54
N MET A 42 -0.61 -0.70 0.63
CA MET A 42 -1.82 -1.22 1.24
C MET A 42 -2.99 -1.01 0.30
N GLY A 43 -3.73 -2.08 0.05
CA GLY A 43 -4.90 -2.08 -0.82
C GLY A 43 -6.16 -2.54 -0.11
N THR A 44 -7.25 -2.56 -0.85
CA THR A 44 -8.50 -3.21 -0.41
C THR A 44 -8.67 -4.54 -1.12
N GLN A 45 -9.56 -5.39 -0.61
CA GLN A 45 -9.72 -6.76 -1.11
C GLN A 45 -9.99 -6.83 -2.64
N ASN A 46 -10.67 -5.83 -3.20
CA ASN A 46 -10.98 -5.80 -4.63
C ASN A 46 -9.78 -5.48 -5.54
N MET A 47 -8.63 -5.13 -4.95
CA MET A 47 -7.36 -4.93 -5.66
C MET A 47 -6.59 -6.25 -5.87
N MET A 48 -7.17 -7.36 -5.43
CA MET A 48 -6.65 -8.71 -5.64
C MET A 48 -7.69 -9.55 -6.41
N PRO A 49 -7.28 -10.32 -7.44
CA PRO A 49 -5.91 -10.41 -7.96
C PRO A 49 -5.50 -9.19 -8.79
N LEU A 50 -4.20 -9.03 -9.02
CA LEU A 50 -3.68 -8.06 -9.98
C LEU A 50 -4.28 -8.26 -11.39
N PRO A 51 -4.34 -7.22 -12.23
CA PRO A 51 -4.87 -7.35 -13.59
C PRO A 51 -4.12 -8.40 -14.41
N ALA A 52 -4.84 -9.24 -15.16
CA ALA A 52 -4.25 -10.35 -15.90
C ALA A 52 -3.11 -9.92 -16.85
N VAL A 53 -3.26 -8.76 -17.51
CA VAL A 53 -2.23 -8.18 -18.38
C VAL A 53 -0.94 -7.89 -17.59
N LEU A 54 -1.04 -7.36 -16.38
CA LEU A 54 0.14 -7.09 -15.54
C LEU A 54 0.82 -8.39 -15.11
N GLN A 55 0.05 -9.41 -14.72
CA GLN A 55 0.59 -10.73 -14.37
C GLN A 55 1.32 -11.37 -15.56
N GLU A 56 0.77 -11.23 -16.77
CA GLU A 56 1.37 -11.72 -18.01
C GLU A 56 2.67 -10.97 -18.37
N LYS A 57 2.73 -9.65 -18.15
CA LYS A 57 3.96 -8.87 -18.32
C LYS A 57 5.04 -9.31 -17.33
N LEU A 58 4.68 -9.51 -16.06
CA LEU A 58 5.59 -10.03 -15.04
C LEU A 58 6.14 -11.41 -15.42
N ALA A 59 5.29 -12.30 -15.93
CA ALA A 59 5.69 -13.63 -16.37
C ALA A 59 6.76 -13.61 -17.48
N ARG A 60 6.73 -12.59 -18.36
CA ARG A 60 7.74 -12.41 -19.43
C ARG A 60 8.92 -11.53 -19.03
N ALA A 61 8.85 -10.83 -17.90
CA ALA A 61 9.93 -9.97 -17.44
C ALA A 61 11.12 -10.79 -16.94
N ASP A 62 12.33 -10.28 -17.12
CA ASP A 62 13.56 -10.88 -16.59
C ASP A 62 13.71 -10.65 -15.08
N ALA A 63 13.21 -9.52 -14.59
CA ALA A 63 13.31 -9.09 -13.20
C ALA A 63 12.13 -8.18 -12.81
N LEU A 64 11.89 -8.08 -11.50
CA LEU A 64 11.06 -7.04 -10.88
C LEU A 64 11.98 -6.07 -10.15
N ILE A 65 11.87 -4.77 -10.46
CA ILE A 65 12.60 -3.71 -9.75
C ILE A 65 11.63 -3.09 -8.74
N VAL A 66 12.05 -2.95 -7.48
CA VAL A 66 11.24 -2.37 -6.40
C VAL A 66 12.03 -1.31 -5.62
N GLU A 67 11.31 -0.42 -4.94
CA GLU A 67 11.94 0.51 -3.99
C GLU A 67 12.52 -0.22 -2.78
N ALA A 68 11.77 -1.19 -2.26
CA ALA A 68 12.17 -2.00 -1.11
C ALA A 68 11.57 -3.41 -1.22
N ASP A 69 12.35 -4.42 -0.82
CA ASP A 69 11.82 -5.76 -0.60
C ASP A 69 11.14 -5.85 0.78
N ILE A 70 9.87 -5.44 0.81
CA ILE A 70 9.03 -5.42 2.02
C ILE A 70 8.54 -6.82 2.46
N THR A 71 8.99 -7.87 1.77
CA THR A 71 8.46 -9.22 1.90
C THR A 71 9.41 -10.12 2.71
N SER A 72 10.45 -9.52 3.30
CA SER A 72 11.44 -10.11 4.22
C SER A 72 10.98 -10.13 5.70
N GLY A 73 9.85 -9.50 6.03
CA GLY A 73 9.25 -9.54 7.37
C GLY A 73 9.98 -8.72 8.44
N ALA A 74 11.07 -8.03 8.09
CA ALA A 74 11.67 -7.04 8.98
C ALA A 74 10.70 -5.87 9.18
N SER A 75 10.45 -5.50 10.44
CA SER A 75 9.73 -4.27 10.74
C SER A 75 10.52 -3.09 10.17
N PRO A 76 9.89 -2.15 9.43
CA PRO A 76 10.58 -0.93 8.97
C PRO A 76 11.03 -0.05 10.15
N PHE A 77 10.67 -0.42 11.38
CA PHE A 77 10.95 0.30 12.62
C PHE A 77 11.98 -0.41 13.51
N SER A 78 12.72 -1.40 13.01
CA SER A 78 13.61 -2.23 13.84
C SER A 78 14.76 -1.47 14.50
N GLU A 79 15.16 -0.32 13.96
CA GLU A 79 16.22 0.54 14.50
C GLU A 79 15.73 1.99 14.61
N SER A 80 14.97 2.28 15.66
CA SER A 80 14.52 3.64 15.92
C SER A 80 15.45 4.37 16.88
N GLU A 81 15.77 5.63 16.56
CA GLU A 81 16.42 6.54 17.48
C GLU A 81 15.50 6.82 18.69
N ILE A 82 16.09 6.93 19.88
CA ILE A 82 15.37 7.36 21.08
C ILE A 82 15.47 8.88 21.19
N CYS A 83 14.36 9.58 20.96
CA CYS A 83 14.27 11.02 21.09
C CYS A 83 13.93 11.46 22.54
N PRO A 84 14.12 12.76 22.86
CA PRO A 84 13.48 13.37 24.03
C PRO A 84 11.94 13.19 23.99
N PRO A 85 11.26 13.24 25.15
CA PRO A 85 9.80 13.19 25.23
C PRO A 85 9.13 14.18 24.28
N LEU A 86 7.92 13.86 23.81
CA LEU A 86 7.19 14.74 22.90
C LEU A 86 6.91 16.12 23.52
N ALA A 87 6.70 16.19 24.83
CA ALA A 87 6.50 17.44 25.55
C ALA A 87 7.71 18.40 25.52
N GLU A 88 8.91 17.89 25.23
CA GLU A 88 10.12 18.71 25.06
C GLU A 88 10.34 19.13 23.59
N ARG A 89 9.62 18.51 22.65
CA ARG A 89 9.80 18.69 21.20
C ARG A 89 8.63 19.40 20.51
N LEU A 90 7.45 19.41 21.13
CA LEU A 90 6.22 19.99 20.61
C LEU A 90 5.74 21.09 21.55
N SER A 91 5.07 22.10 20.97
CA SER A 91 4.26 23.02 21.77
C SER A 91 3.09 22.29 22.43
N GLU A 92 2.52 22.88 23.49
CA GLU A 92 1.36 22.31 24.17
C GLU A 92 0.18 22.06 23.21
N GLY A 93 -0.06 22.99 22.27
CA GLY A 93 -1.10 22.86 21.26
C GLY A 93 -0.87 21.68 20.29
N GLU A 94 0.35 21.53 19.78
CA GLU A 94 0.72 20.41 18.91
C GLU A 94 0.64 19.07 19.64
N LEU A 95 1.04 19.02 20.92
CA LEU A 95 0.95 17.82 21.74
C LEU A 95 -0.50 17.40 21.96
N GLN A 96 -1.39 18.35 22.28
CA GLN A 96 -2.83 18.08 22.42
C GLN A 96 -3.44 17.58 21.11
N GLU A 97 -3.04 18.15 19.97
CA GLU A 97 -3.53 17.72 18.67
C GLU A 97 -3.03 16.31 18.31
N LEU A 98 -1.75 16.02 18.55
CA LEU A 98 -1.17 14.69 18.36
C LEU A 98 -1.88 13.65 19.23
N GLN A 99 -2.14 13.95 20.51
CA GLN A 99 -2.89 13.07 21.40
C GLN A 99 -4.33 12.82 20.89
N ARG A 100 -4.97 13.81 20.26
CA ARG A 100 -6.27 13.61 19.61
C ARG A 100 -6.16 12.62 18.45
N TYR A 101 -5.19 12.77 17.55
CA TYR A 101 -4.98 11.84 16.45
C TYR A 101 -4.68 10.42 16.94
N CYS A 102 -3.85 10.29 17.98
CA CYS A 102 -3.54 9.01 18.61
C CYS A 102 -4.80 8.28 19.09
N ARG A 103 -5.71 8.99 19.78
CA ARG A 103 -7.00 8.43 20.21
C ARG A 103 -7.88 8.00 19.03
N GLU A 104 -7.93 8.77 17.95
CA GLU A 104 -8.74 8.45 16.77
C GLU A 104 -8.31 7.13 16.11
N VAL A 105 -7.01 6.83 16.12
CA VAL A 105 -6.47 5.61 15.52
C VAL A 105 -6.17 4.50 16.54
N ALA A 106 -6.42 4.73 17.84
CA ALA A 106 -6.12 3.81 18.93
C ALA A 106 -4.63 3.46 19.04
N ILE A 107 -3.79 4.50 19.05
CA ILE A 107 -2.36 4.43 19.42
C ILE A 107 -2.22 5.07 20.80
N GLU A 108 -1.59 4.37 21.73
CA GLU A 108 -1.27 4.92 23.05
C GLU A 108 -0.13 5.94 22.94
N ALA A 109 -0.28 7.10 23.58
CA ALA A 109 0.67 8.20 23.45
C ALA A 109 2.06 7.84 24.02
N GLU A 110 2.10 7.00 25.05
CA GLU A 110 3.31 6.51 25.69
C GLU A 110 4.15 5.65 24.74
N MET A 111 3.50 4.94 23.81
CA MET A 111 4.20 4.11 22.81
C MET A 111 5.02 4.95 21.84
N ILE A 112 4.64 6.21 21.63
CA ILE A 112 5.25 7.09 20.63
C ILE A 112 6.09 8.23 21.24
N ASP A 113 6.07 8.41 22.56
CA ASP A 113 6.63 9.58 23.25
C ASP A 113 8.11 9.85 22.91
N ARG A 114 8.88 8.77 22.73
CA ARG A 114 10.31 8.83 22.44
C ARG A 114 10.67 8.44 21.02
N LEU A 115 9.68 8.29 20.14
CA LEU A 115 9.92 7.98 18.74
C LEU A 115 10.21 9.26 17.94
N PRO A 116 10.99 9.16 16.85
CA PRO A 116 11.20 10.28 15.95
C PRO A 116 9.90 10.62 15.22
N ALA A 117 9.70 11.91 14.92
CA ALA A 117 8.42 12.41 14.38
C ALA A 117 7.98 11.71 13.08
N TRP A 118 8.93 11.35 12.21
CA TRP A 118 8.65 10.62 10.97
C TRP A 118 8.05 9.24 11.24
N GLN A 119 8.52 8.53 12.26
CA GLN A 119 8.02 7.20 12.61
C GLN A 119 6.62 7.28 13.20
N ILE A 120 6.38 8.28 14.07
CA ILE A 120 5.06 8.55 14.62
C ILE A 120 4.06 8.80 13.49
N ALA A 121 4.42 9.63 12.52
CA ALA A 121 3.58 9.91 11.36
C ALA A 121 3.24 8.64 10.56
N LEU A 122 4.25 7.80 10.25
CA LEU A 122 4.03 6.53 9.55
C LEU A 122 3.15 5.56 10.33
N MET A 123 3.31 5.48 11.66
CA MET A 123 2.48 4.63 12.52
C MET A 123 1.02 5.09 12.52
N LEU A 124 0.78 6.40 12.68
CA LEU A 124 -0.58 6.97 12.62
C LEU A 124 -1.24 6.70 11.26
N GLN A 125 -0.50 6.91 10.15
CA GLN A 125 -0.99 6.67 8.79
C GLN A 125 -1.32 5.20 8.54
N ALA A 126 -0.42 4.29 8.91
CA ALA A 126 -0.62 2.85 8.75
C ALA A 126 -1.83 2.38 9.56
N GLN A 127 -1.96 2.81 10.81
CA GLN A 127 -3.08 2.45 11.67
C GLN A 127 -4.41 3.00 11.14
N GLN A 128 -4.43 4.24 10.65
CA GLN A 128 -5.63 4.80 10.01
C GLN A 128 -6.03 4.00 8.77
N ALA A 129 -5.08 3.65 7.89
CA ALA A 129 -5.33 2.83 6.71
C ALA A 129 -5.90 1.45 7.09
N GLN A 130 -5.34 0.80 8.12
CA GLN A 130 -5.85 -0.49 8.62
C GLN A 130 -7.29 -0.40 9.11
N ARG A 131 -7.63 0.66 9.87
CA ARG A 131 -9.00 0.93 10.33
C ARG A 131 -9.98 1.16 9.19
N LEU A 132 -9.52 1.76 8.09
CA LEU A 132 -10.28 1.94 6.86
C LEU A 132 -10.39 0.66 6.01
N GLY A 133 -9.88 -0.48 6.51
CA GLY A 133 -9.98 -1.78 5.85
C GLY A 133 -8.86 -2.10 4.87
N LEU A 134 -7.83 -1.24 4.77
CA LEU A 134 -6.69 -1.52 3.91
C LEU A 134 -5.79 -2.58 4.56
N ARG A 135 -5.18 -3.43 3.74
CA ARG A 135 -4.26 -4.50 4.18
C ARG A 135 -3.05 -4.55 3.26
N THR A 136 -1.89 -4.87 3.81
CA THR A 136 -0.63 -5.01 3.06
C THR A 136 -0.70 -6.13 2.03
N ASP A 137 -1.39 -7.23 2.33
CA ASP A 137 -1.57 -8.35 1.39
C ASP A 137 -2.27 -7.96 0.09
N TYR A 138 -3.05 -6.87 0.12
CA TYR A 138 -3.73 -6.31 -1.05
C TYR A 138 -2.94 -5.19 -1.74
N GLY A 139 -1.78 -4.82 -1.20
CA GLY A 139 -0.84 -3.88 -1.83
C GLY A 139 -0.36 -4.39 -3.19
N ILE A 140 -0.17 -3.49 -4.14
CA ILE A 140 0.23 -3.85 -5.51
C ILE A 140 1.67 -4.39 -5.52
N ASP A 141 2.56 -3.74 -4.79
CA ASP A 141 3.94 -4.15 -4.58
C ASP A 141 4.06 -5.51 -3.93
N PHE A 142 3.30 -5.74 -2.85
CA PHE A 142 3.35 -7.00 -2.11
C PHE A 142 2.84 -8.16 -2.98
N GLN A 143 1.75 -7.93 -3.72
CA GLN A 143 1.26 -8.91 -4.71
C GLN A 143 2.30 -9.17 -5.82
N LEU A 144 2.96 -8.13 -6.36
CA LEU A 144 4.00 -8.28 -7.38
C LEU A 144 5.25 -8.99 -6.85
N LEU A 145 5.72 -8.65 -5.65
CA LEU A 145 6.85 -9.29 -4.97
C LEU A 145 6.58 -10.78 -4.75
N ARG A 146 5.41 -11.13 -4.22
CA ARG A 146 5.01 -12.53 -4.04
C ARG A 146 4.95 -13.29 -5.37
N ALA A 147 4.36 -12.70 -6.40
CA ALA A 147 4.29 -13.31 -7.73
C ALA A 147 5.67 -13.48 -8.37
N ALA A 148 6.54 -12.46 -8.26
CA ALA A 148 7.91 -12.49 -8.76
C ALA A 148 8.72 -13.61 -8.09
N ARG A 149 8.66 -13.73 -6.76
CA ARG A 149 9.30 -14.82 -6.02
C ARG A 149 8.77 -16.19 -6.43
N ALA A 150 7.46 -16.35 -6.54
CA ALA A 150 6.84 -17.60 -6.97
C ALA A 150 7.26 -18.03 -8.38
N GLN A 151 7.59 -17.06 -9.24
CA GLN A 151 8.07 -17.27 -10.61
C GLN A 151 9.60 -17.32 -10.72
N GLY A 152 10.34 -17.24 -9.60
CA GLY A 152 11.80 -17.22 -9.59
C GLY A 152 12.41 -16.00 -10.29
N LYS A 153 11.68 -14.88 -10.36
CA LYS A 153 12.19 -13.63 -10.94
C LYS A 153 13.24 -13.03 -10.02
N LYS A 154 14.27 -12.42 -10.62
CA LYS A 154 15.22 -11.59 -9.87
C LYS A 154 14.46 -10.37 -9.32
N ILE A 155 14.62 -10.11 -8.02
CA ILE A 155 14.19 -8.86 -7.39
C ILE A 155 15.41 -7.94 -7.33
N ILE A 156 15.24 -6.71 -7.79
CA ILE A 156 16.28 -5.66 -7.81
C ILE A 156 15.80 -4.52 -6.94
#